data_AF-A0A918MSU5-F1
#
_entry.id   AF-A0A918MSU5-F1
#
_cell.length_a   1.000
_cell.length_b   1.000
_cell.length_c   1.000
_cell.angle_alpha   90.00
_cell.angle_beta   90.00
_cell.angle_gamma   90.00
#
_symmetry.space_group_name_H-M   'P 1'
#
loop_
_entity.id
_entity.type
_entity.pdbx_description
1 polymer ?
#
loop_
_entity_poly.entity_id
_entity_poly.type
_entity_poly.pdbx_seq_one_letter_code
_entity_poly.pdbx_strand_id
1 'polypeptide(L)'
;MIRSPNDMAPSVSVRRFGGLVALLTVVSSGYFTVASLVDPGGLVAGGDEAAPRTYAAYMAARSIVLLGGLVWLLAVRAWRSLGLLLALNGAVQIVDAVIGAVHQQAPQTIGPLLFAAALLTAARLLGVRARPLGRIRPT
;
A
#
# COMPACT_ATOMS: atom_id res chain seq x y z
N MET A 1 -32.38 -22.90 -0.67
CA MET A 1 -31.98 -21.54 -0.21
C MET A 1 -30.71 -21.13 -0.93
N ILE A 2 -30.84 -20.34 -1.99
CA ILE A 2 -29.71 -19.81 -2.77
C ILE A 2 -29.19 -18.58 -2.03
N ARG A 3 -27.97 -18.64 -1.47
CA ARG A 3 -27.31 -17.46 -0.89
C ARG A 3 -27.09 -16.44 -2.01
N SER A 4 -27.64 -15.24 -1.83
CA SER A 4 -27.51 -14.15 -2.78
C SER A 4 -26.04 -13.70 -2.82
N PRO A 5 -25.44 -13.43 -3.99
CA PRO A 5 -24.04 -12.98 -4.10
C PRO A 5 -23.74 -11.66 -3.38
N ASN A 6 -24.78 -10.91 -2.96
CA ASN A 6 -24.67 -9.61 -2.29
C ASN A 6 -24.45 -9.67 -0.77
N ASP A 7 -24.41 -10.85 -0.15
CA ASP A 7 -24.27 -10.98 1.32
C ASP A 7 -22.83 -10.92 1.84
N MET A 8 -21.82 -10.69 0.98
CA MET A 8 -20.41 -10.60 1.39
C MET A 8 -19.89 -9.17 1.47
N ALA A 9 -20.75 -8.23 1.87
CA ALA A 9 -20.29 -6.94 2.35
C ALA A 9 -19.34 -7.17 3.56
N PRO A 10 -18.05 -6.73 3.50
CA PRO A 10 -17.16 -6.85 4.66
C PRO A 10 -17.80 -6.15 5.86
N SER A 11 -17.66 -6.75 7.04
CA SER A 11 -18.27 -6.22 8.27
C SER A 11 -17.84 -4.77 8.51
N VAL A 12 -18.67 -4.00 9.22
CA VAL A 12 -18.40 -2.57 9.51
C VAL A 12 -17.02 -2.39 10.15
N SER A 13 -16.62 -3.29 11.05
CA SER A 13 -15.29 -3.29 11.67
C SER A 13 -14.15 -3.51 10.67
N VAL A 14 -14.31 -4.42 9.71
CA VAL A 14 -13.31 -4.67 8.66
C VAL A 14 -13.17 -3.47 7.72
N ARG A 15 -14.29 -2.81 7.36
CA ARG A 15 -14.27 -1.58 6.57
C ARG A 15 -13.57 -0.43 7.30
N ARG A 16 -13.84 -0.28 8.60
CA ARG A 16 -13.17 0.73 9.45
C ARG A 16 -11.67 0.47 9.56
N PHE A 17 -11.27 -0.78 9.81
CA PHE A 17 -9.86 -1.16 9.88
C PHE A 17 -9.13 -0.91 8.54
N GLY A 18 -9.70 -1.39 7.43
CA GLY A 18 -9.10 -1.17 6.11
C GLY A 18 -9.03 0.30 5.70
N GLY A 19 -10.05 1.08 6.05
CA GLY A 19 -10.05 2.54 5.86
C GLY A 19 -9.01 3.26 6.72
N LEU A 20 -8.85 2.84 7.99
CA LEU A 20 -7.83 3.37 8.89
C LEU A 20 -6.42 3.08 8.35
N VAL A 21 -6.16 1.84 7.92
CA VAL A 21 -4.87 1.44 7.34
C VAL A 21 -4.58 2.24 6.06
N ALA A 22 -5.58 2.40 5.19
CA ALA A 22 -5.43 3.23 4.00
C ALA A 22 -5.12 4.69 4.36
N LEU A 23 -5.83 5.27 5.33
CA LEU A 23 -5.63 6.64 5.78
C LEU A 23 -4.24 6.85 6.39
N LEU A 24 -3.81 5.96 7.29
CA LEU A 24 -2.48 6.01 7.91
C LEU A 24 -1.37 5.89 6.86
N THR A 25 -1.58 5.06 5.84
CA THR A 25 -0.66 4.93 4.71
C THR A 25 -0.59 6.22 3.91
N VAL A 26 -1.73 6.84 3.60
CA VAL A 26 -1.78 8.13 2.89
C VAL A 26 -1.07 9.23 3.67
N VAL A 27 -1.34 9.35 4.97
CA VAL A 27 -0.72 10.38 5.80
C VAL A 27 0.79 10.17 5.91
N SER A 28 1.22 8.93 6.19
CA SER A 28 2.64 8.62 6.43
C SER A 28 3.45 8.74 5.14
N SER A 29 3.02 8.08 4.06
CA SER A 29 3.71 8.15 2.76
C SER A 29 3.60 9.54 2.12
N GLY A 30 2.49 10.25 2.34
CA GLY A 30 2.33 11.64 1.90
C GLY A 30 3.34 12.56 2.60
N TYR A 31 3.49 12.44 3.92
CA TYR A 31 4.50 13.17 4.67
C TYR A 31 5.91 12.90 4.14
N PHE A 32 6.30 11.63 3.96
CA PHE A 32 7.62 11.29 3.42
C PHE A 32 7.85 11.79 2.00
N THR A 33 6.79 11.80 1.17
CA THR A 33 6.86 12.34 -0.21
C THR A 33 7.07 13.85 -0.20
N VAL A 34 6.38 14.58 0.68
CA VAL A 34 6.57 16.03 0.81
C VAL A 34 7.94 16.34 1.40
N ALA A 35 8.35 15.62 2.45
CA ALA A 35 9.66 15.79 3.07
C ALA A 35 10.82 15.55 2.10
N SER A 36 10.73 14.52 1.24
CA SER A 36 11.76 14.23 0.24
C SER A 36 11.84 15.24 -0.90
N LEU A 37 10.73 15.94 -1.20
CA LEU A 37 10.70 17.02 -2.18
C LEU A 37 11.21 18.35 -1.60
N VAL A 38 10.92 18.63 -0.33
CA VAL A 38 11.27 19.89 0.34
C VAL A 38 12.71 19.89 0.84
N ASP A 39 13.20 18.76 1.37
CA ASP A 39 14.57 18.61 1.86
C ASP A 39 15.14 17.23 1.50
N PRO A 40 15.63 17.04 0.26
CA PRO A 40 16.24 15.79 -0.16
C PRO A 40 17.53 15.46 0.61
N GLY A 41 18.19 16.46 1.23
CA GLY A 41 19.42 16.28 2.02
C GLY A 41 19.17 15.74 3.44
N GLY A 42 17.98 15.97 3.99
CA GLY A 42 17.58 15.47 5.32
C GLY A 42 17.26 13.97 5.38
N LEU A 43 17.03 13.31 4.24
CA LEU A 43 16.65 11.89 4.18
C LEU A 43 17.75 10.96 3.63
N VAL A 44 18.74 11.50 2.90
CA VAL A 44 19.85 10.72 2.33
C VAL A 44 21.13 11.56 2.36
N ALA A 45 22.21 11.04 2.98
CA ALA A 45 23.52 11.68 2.93
C ALA A 45 24.01 11.70 1.46
N GLY A 46 24.13 12.90 0.87
CA GLY A 46 24.52 13.11 -0.54
C GLY A 46 23.50 13.82 -1.45
N GLY A 47 22.50 14.51 -0.90
CA GLY A 47 21.38 15.14 -1.63
C GLY A 47 21.72 16.14 -2.75
N ASP A 48 22.99 16.55 -2.89
CA ASP A 48 23.45 17.47 -3.94
C ASP A 48 23.74 16.79 -5.29
N GLU A 49 23.88 15.46 -5.34
CA GLU A 49 24.11 14.74 -6.60
C GLU A 49 22.82 14.54 -7.43
N ALA A 50 22.93 14.60 -8.77
CA ALA A 50 21.78 14.50 -9.68
C ALA A 50 21.07 13.12 -9.63
N ALA A 51 21.80 12.07 -9.28
CA ALA A 51 21.28 10.71 -9.17
C ALA A 51 20.27 10.51 -8.01
N PRO A 52 20.58 10.90 -6.75
CA PRO A 52 19.64 10.77 -5.64
C PRO A 52 18.37 11.63 -5.82
N ARG A 53 18.46 12.81 -6.45
CA ARG A 53 17.28 13.63 -6.78
C ARG A 53 16.33 12.95 -7.77
N THR A 54 16.87 12.31 -8.80
CA THR A 54 16.07 11.58 -9.80
C THR A 54 15.37 10.37 -9.16
N TYR A 55 16.07 9.65 -8.28
CA TYR A 55 15.50 8.55 -7.51
C TYR A 55 14.38 9.03 -6.58
N ALA A 56 14.58 10.13 -5.86
CA ALA A 56 13.56 10.73 -4.99
C ALA A 56 12.32 11.17 -5.77
N ALA A 57 12.49 11.81 -6.93
CA ALA A 57 11.38 12.22 -7.79
C ALA A 57 10.58 11.03 -8.34
N TYR A 58 11.25 9.94 -8.73
CA TYR A 58 10.59 8.71 -9.15
C TYR A 58 9.78 8.08 -8.00
N MET A 59 10.36 8.00 -6.80
CA MET A 59 9.68 7.47 -5.61
C MET A 59 8.48 8.35 -5.20
N ALA A 60 8.59 9.67 -5.35
CA ALA A 60 7.50 10.61 -5.12
C ALA A 60 6.35 10.39 -6.12
N ALA A 61 6.65 10.31 -7.42
CA ALA A 61 5.64 10.08 -8.45
C ALA A 61 4.89 8.75 -8.25
N ARG A 62 5.63 7.67 -7.95
CA ARG A 62 5.07 6.35 -7.60
C ARG A 62 4.13 6.44 -6.41
N SER A 63 4.56 7.13 -5.35
CA SER A 63 3.77 7.30 -4.13
C SER A 63 2.50 8.10 -4.40
N ILE A 64 2.58 9.19 -5.16
CA ILE A 64 1.40 10.00 -5.53
C ILE A 64 0.35 9.17 -6.27
N VAL A 65 0.75 8.33 -7.22
CA VAL A 65 -0.19 7.48 -7.97
C VAL A 65 -0.86 6.45 -7.05
N LEU A 66 -0.08 5.77 -6.20
CA LEU A 66 -0.62 4.76 -5.28
C LEU A 66 -1.52 5.39 -4.20
N LEU A 67 -1.11 6.53 -3.65
CA LEU A 67 -1.88 7.26 -2.64
C LEU A 67 -3.15 7.86 -3.23
N GLY A 68 -3.07 8.46 -4.42
CA GLY A 68 -4.23 8.97 -5.15
C GLY A 68 -5.25 7.86 -5.43
N GLY A 69 -4.77 6.68 -5.85
CA GLY A 69 -5.61 5.50 -6.02
C GLY A 69 -6.27 5.03 -4.71
N LEU A 70 -5.54 5.04 -3.59
CA LEU A 70 -6.09 4.67 -2.28
C LEU A 70 -7.18 5.65 -1.82
N VAL A 71 -6.93 6.95 -1.93
CA VAL A 71 -7.89 8.01 -1.57
C VAL A 71 -9.13 7.90 -2.45
N TRP A 72 -8.97 7.73 -3.75
CA TRP A 72 -10.07 7.57 -4.69
C TRP A 72 -10.94 6.35 -4.35
N LEU A 73 -10.32 5.17 -4.19
CA LEU A 73 -11.04 3.93 -3.87
C LEU A 73 -11.73 3.97 -2.50
N LEU A 74 -11.14 4.70 -1.53
CA LEU A 74 -11.75 4.97 -0.24
C LEU A 74 -12.97 5.89 -0.40
N ALA A 75 -12.88 6.95 -1.21
CA ALA A 75 -13.96 7.89 -1.48
C ALA A 75 -15.16 7.22 -2.17
N VAL A 76 -14.91 6.40 -3.20
CA VAL A 76 -15.97 5.64 -3.89
C VAL A 76 -16.40 4.37 -3.14
N ARG A 77 -15.80 4.08 -1.97
CA ARG A 77 -16.09 2.92 -1.13
C ARG A 77 -15.99 1.58 -1.87
N ALA A 78 -15.06 1.47 -2.82
CA ALA A 78 -14.84 0.27 -3.63
C ALA A 78 -13.97 -0.75 -2.86
N TRP A 79 -14.50 -1.33 -1.78
CA TRP A 79 -13.76 -2.14 -0.79
C TRP A 79 -12.96 -3.31 -1.36
N ARG A 80 -13.45 -3.95 -2.43
CA ARG A 80 -12.76 -5.07 -3.07
C ARG A 80 -11.52 -4.62 -3.86
N SER A 81 -11.66 -3.55 -4.64
CA SER A 81 -10.55 -2.92 -5.36
C SER A 81 -9.56 -2.27 -4.39
N LEU A 82 -10.06 -1.70 -3.29
CA LEU A 82 -9.24 -1.19 -2.21
C LEU A 82 -8.38 -2.29 -1.60
N GLY A 83 -8.94 -3.48 -1.36
CA GLY A 83 -8.17 -4.64 -0.91
C GLY A 83 -7.05 -5.05 -1.86
N LEU A 84 -7.27 -5.01 -3.18
CA LEU A 84 -6.22 -5.29 -4.18
C LEU A 84 -5.13 -4.23 -4.17
N LEU A 85 -5.49 -2.94 -4.10
CA LEU A 85 -4.52 -1.86 -4.07
C LEU A 85 -3.70 -1.87 -2.78
N LEU A 86 -4.31 -2.20 -1.64
CA LEU A 86 -3.61 -2.42 -0.37
C LEU A 86 -2.66 -3.62 -0.46
N ALA A 87 -3.04 -4.72 -1.12
CA ALA A 87 -2.13 -5.85 -1.32
C ALA A 87 -0.93 -5.48 -2.20
N LEU A 88 -1.18 -4.75 -3.29
CA LEU A 88 -0.13 -4.25 -4.17
C LEU A 88 0.83 -3.33 -3.40
N ASN A 89 0.28 -2.41 -2.60
CA ASN A 89 1.09 -1.51 -1.78
C ASN A 89 1.87 -2.26 -0.69
N GLY A 90 1.28 -3.31 -0.10
CA GLY A 90 1.98 -4.19 0.83
C GLY A 90 3.16 -4.91 0.18
N ALA A 91 3.02 -5.37 -1.06
CA ALA A 91 4.11 -5.97 -1.82
C ALA A 91 5.24 -4.96 -2.12
N VAL A 92 4.88 -3.71 -2.44
CA VAL A 92 5.84 -2.61 -2.61
C VAL A 92 6.64 -2.39 -1.32
N GLN A 93 5.97 -2.32 -0.18
CA GLN A 93 6.63 -2.13 1.13
C GLN A 93 7.57 -3.29 1.51
N ILE A 94 7.28 -4.53 1.06
CA ILE A 94 8.23 -5.65 1.22
C ILE A 94 9.50 -5.40 0.40
N VAL A 95 9.37 -4.94 -0.84
CA VAL A 95 10.53 -4.60 -1.68
C VAL A 95 11.35 -3.49 -1.04
N ASP A 96 10.69 -2.45 -0.52
CA ASP A 96 11.38 -1.35 0.17
C ASP A 96 12.08 -1.84 1.44
N ALA A 97 11.49 -2.76 2.21
CA ALA A 97 12.15 -3.39 3.36
C ALA A 97 13.40 -4.20 2.96
N VAL A 98 13.34 -4.93 1.83
CA VAL A 98 14.49 -5.68 1.30
C VAL A 98 15.61 -4.71 0.89
N ILE A 99 15.27 -3.60 0.22
CA ILE A 99 16.24 -2.55 -0.13
C ILE A 99 16.89 -1.98 1.13
N GLY A 100 16.10 -1.65 2.15
CA GLY A 100 16.60 -1.16 3.44
C GLY A 100 17.54 -2.16 4.12
N ALA A 101 17.20 -3.45 4.07
CA ALA A 101 18.03 -4.51 4.64
C ALA A 101 19.37 -4.67 3.91
N VAL A 102 19.34 -4.61 2.56
CA VAL A 102 20.55 -4.66 1.72
C VAL A 102 21.48 -3.48 2.01
N HIS A 103 20.92 -2.30 2.24
CA HIS A 103 21.70 -1.08 2.55
C HIS A 103 22.06 -0.95 4.04
N GLN A 104 21.75 -1.95 4.87
CA GLN A 104 21.93 -1.95 6.33
C GLN A 104 21.29 -0.76 7.06
N GLN A 105 20.22 -0.20 6.50
CA GLN A 105 19.51 0.91 7.10
C GLN A 105 18.32 0.37 7.91
N ALA A 106 18.56 0.14 9.20
CA ALA A 106 17.55 -0.39 10.13
C ALA A 106 16.22 0.39 10.12
N PRO A 107 16.19 1.74 10.08
CA PRO A 107 14.93 2.50 10.00
C PRO A 107 14.15 2.21 8.72
N GLN A 108 14.85 2.06 7.59
CA GLN A 108 14.27 1.77 6.28
C GLN A 108 13.89 0.30 6.09
N THR A 109 14.24 -0.58 7.04
CA THR A 109 13.84 -1.99 7.01
C THR A 109 12.58 -2.20 7.87
N ILE A 110 12.58 -1.65 9.10
CA ILE A 110 11.53 -1.91 10.09
C ILE A 110 10.23 -1.20 9.70
N GLY A 111 10.31 0.07 9.28
CA GLY A 111 9.13 0.86 8.89
C GLY A 111 8.33 0.18 7.77
N PRO A 112 8.94 -0.09 6.61
CA PRO A 112 8.27 -0.75 5.50
C PRO A 112 7.75 -2.15 5.85
N LEU A 113 8.45 -2.93 6.67
CA LEU A 113 7.99 -4.25 7.08
C LEU A 113 6.69 -4.20 7.90
N LEU A 114 6.58 -3.24 8.83
CA LEU A 114 5.35 -3.05 9.62
C LEU A 114 4.19 -2.58 8.74
N PHE A 115 4.45 -1.65 7.80
CA PHE A 115 3.44 -1.22 6.84
C PHE A 115 2.99 -2.36 5.93
N ALA A 116 3.91 -3.18 5.43
CA ALA A 116 3.60 -4.35 4.62
C ALA A 116 2.65 -5.32 5.36
N ALA A 117 2.96 -5.62 6.63
CA ALA A 117 2.13 -6.49 7.45
C ALA A 117 0.71 -5.94 7.64
N ALA A 118 0.60 -4.64 7.94
CA ALA A 118 -0.70 -3.96 8.12
C ALA A 118 -1.52 -3.94 6.81
N LEU A 119 -0.89 -3.59 5.69
CA LEU A 119 -1.50 -3.51 4.36
C LEU A 119 -1.98 -4.88 3.87
N LEU A 120 -1.16 -5.92 4.01
CA LEU A 120 -1.52 -7.28 3.61
C LEU A 120 -2.62 -7.87 4.49
N THR A 121 -2.61 -7.57 5.78
CA THR A 121 -3.68 -7.97 6.71
C THR A 121 -4.99 -7.29 6.33
N ALA A 122 -4.97 -5.97 6.11
CA ALA A 122 -6.14 -5.22 5.66
C ALA A 122 -6.67 -5.73 4.30
N ALA A 123 -5.79 -6.03 3.35
CA ALA A 123 -6.15 -6.60 2.05
C ALA A 123 -6.81 -7.98 2.17
N ARG A 124 -6.24 -8.88 2.98
CA ARG A 124 -6.82 -10.20 3.25
C ARG A 124 -8.21 -10.09 3.86
N LEU A 125 -8.40 -9.17 4.81
CA LEU A 125 -9.69 -8.94 5.45
C LEU A 125 -10.72 -8.32 4.50
N LEU A 126 -10.30 -7.41 3.61
CA LEU A 126 -11.18 -6.68 2.70
C LEU A 126 -11.61 -7.45 1.45
N GLY A 127 -10.85 -8.45 1.00
CA GLY A 127 -11.19 -9.06 -0.29
C GLY A 127 -10.39 -10.25 -0.79
N VAL A 128 -9.27 -10.64 -0.17
CA VAL A 128 -8.49 -11.81 -0.65
C VAL A 128 -8.99 -13.11 0.00
N ARG A 129 -10.30 -13.38 -0.10
CA ARG A 129 -10.74 -14.75 -0.37
C ARG A 129 -10.72 -14.86 -1.89
N ALA A 130 -9.55 -15.15 -2.46
CA ALA A 130 -9.49 -15.62 -3.83
C ALA A 130 -10.45 -16.80 -3.92
N ARG A 131 -11.61 -16.61 -4.55
CA ARG A 131 -12.39 -17.77 -5.00
C ARG A 131 -11.42 -18.53 -5.90
N PRO A 132 -11.17 -19.83 -5.66
CA PRO A 132 -10.49 -20.66 -6.64
C PRO A 132 -11.21 -20.41 -7.96
N LEU A 133 -10.48 -19.93 -8.97
CA LEU A 133 -10.99 -19.79 -10.32
C LEU A 133 -11.66 -21.11 -10.65
N GLY A 134 -12.98 -21.03 -10.88
CA GLY A 134 -13.84 -22.19 -10.98
C GLY A 134 -13.26 -23.18 -12.00
N ARG A 135 -13.22 -24.45 -11.58
CA ARG A 135 -13.09 -25.60 -12.49
C ARG A 135 -13.84 -25.30 -13.78
N ILE A 136 -13.11 -25.16 -14.87
CA ILE A 136 -13.65 -25.27 -16.21
C ILE A 136 -14.27 -26.67 -16.26
N ARG A 137 -15.60 -26.77 -16.30
CA ARG A 137 -16.26 -28.05 -16.57
C ARG A 137 -16.06 -28.33 -18.06
N PRO A 138 -15.41 -29.43 -18.46
CA PRO A 138 -15.50 -29.88 -19.84
C PRO A 138 -16.96 -30.29 -20.09
N THR A 139 -17.58 -29.68 -21.09
CA THR A 139 -18.81 -30.14 -21.75
C THR A 139 -18.50 -31.32 -22.65
#